data_AF-Q3LVN5-F1
#
_entry.id   AF-Q3LVN5-F1
#
_cell.length_a   1.000
_cell.length_b   1.000
_cell.length_c   1.000
_cell.angle_alpha   90.00
_cell.angle_beta   90.00
_cell.angle_gamma   90.00
#
_symmetry.space_group_name_H-M   'P 1'
#
loop_
_entity.id
_entity.type
_entity.pdbx_description
1 polymer ?
#
loop_
_entity_poly.entity_id
_entity_poly.type
_entity_poly.pdbx_seq_one_letter_code
_entity_poly.pdbx_strand_id
1 'polypeptide(L)'
;RMLINAWGIGRDPKVWTETASVFNPERLENAELDRSEMIPFGGGRRACPASSVATQVVEYTIANLFYSFDWQLPSGMKNEELDMEEVGSLIVVRKTPLCLVPIKHDW
;
A
#
# COMPACT_ATOMS: atom_id res chain seq x y z
N ARG A 1 -5.11 -25.13 12.26
CA ARG A 1 -4.29 -24.19 11.44
C ARG A 1 -4.37 -22.83 12.11
N MET A 2 -3.27 -22.07 12.17
CA MET A 2 -3.24 -20.72 12.73
C MET A 2 -3.06 -19.74 11.56
N LEU A 3 -3.87 -18.69 11.52
CA LEU A 3 -3.76 -17.61 10.54
C LEU A 3 -3.45 -16.31 11.30
N ILE A 4 -2.48 -15.56 10.78
CA ILE A 4 -2.13 -14.25 11.34
C ILE A 4 -2.78 -13.20 10.44
N ASN A 5 -3.63 -12.35 11.02
CA ASN A 5 -4.35 -11.31 10.29
C ASN A 5 -3.48 -10.05 10.13
N ALA A 6 -2.51 -10.09 9.21
CA ALA A 6 -1.65 -8.95 8.90
C ALA A 6 -2.44 -7.72 8.44
N TRP A 7 -3.55 -7.91 7.73
CA TRP A 7 -4.44 -6.84 7.27
C TRP A 7 -5.07 -6.08 8.44
N GLY A 8 -5.54 -6.81 9.46
CA GLY A 8 -6.10 -6.23 10.69
C GLY A 8 -5.04 -5.54 11.55
N ILE A 9 -3.85 -6.15 11.70
CA ILE A 9 -2.73 -5.55 12.45
C ILE A 9 -2.33 -4.19 11.87
N GLY A 10 -2.21 -4.09 10.54
CA GLY A 10 -1.89 -2.83 9.85
C GLY A 10 -2.99 -1.76 9.89
N ARG A 11 -4.15 -2.05 10.52
CA ARG A 11 -5.30 -1.15 10.66
C ARG A 11 -5.85 -1.11 12.08
N ASP A 12 -5.12 -1.63 13.07
CA ASP A 12 -5.57 -1.58 14.46
C ASP A 12 -5.50 -0.14 14.98
N PRO A 13 -6.62 0.49 15.37
CA PRO A 13 -6.62 1.86 15.88
C PRO A 13 -5.92 2.01 17.23
N LYS A 14 -5.63 0.92 17.94
CA LYS A 14 -4.79 0.97 19.16
C LYS A 14 -3.32 1.21 18.86
N VAL A 15 -2.89 0.83 17.66
CA VAL A 15 -1.52 1.01 17.17
C VAL A 15 -1.43 2.26 16.28
N TRP A 16 -2.40 2.41 15.37
CA TRP A 16 -2.38 3.42 14.30
C TRP A 16 -3.35 4.59 14.51
N THR A 17 -3.88 4.72 15.73
CA THR A 17 -4.86 5.74 16.18
C THR A 17 -6.17 5.71 15.39
N GLU A 18 -7.02 6.71 15.57
CA GLU A 18 -8.22 6.94 14.75
C GLU A 18 -7.93 7.08 13.26
N THR A 19 -6.66 7.31 12.88
CA THR A 19 -6.22 7.43 11.49
C THR A 19 -5.82 6.09 10.87
N ALA A 20 -6.08 4.95 11.52
CA ALA A 20 -5.66 3.63 11.05
C ALA A 20 -6.17 3.25 9.64
N SER A 21 -7.29 3.82 9.21
CA SER A 21 -7.86 3.62 7.88
C SER A 21 -7.43 4.68 6.85
N VAL A 22 -6.62 5.67 7.26
CA VAL A 22 -6.22 6.81 6.44
C VAL A 22 -4.79 6.61 5.93
N PHE A 23 -4.62 6.72 4.61
CA PHE A 23 -3.30 6.76 4.00
C PHE A 23 -2.57 8.04 4.43
N ASN A 24 -1.52 7.87 5.20
CA ASN A 24 -0.67 8.94 5.76
C ASN A 24 0.75 8.35 5.83
N PRO A 25 1.57 8.49 4.79
CA PRO A 25 2.92 7.94 4.74
C PRO A 25 3.86 8.58 5.79
N GLU A 26 3.64 9.84 6.14
CA GLU A 26 4.45 10.61 7.08
C GLU A 26 4.44 9.98 8.49
N ARG A 27 3.41 9.18 8.81
CA ARG A 27 3.35 8.42 10.07
C ARG A 27 4.54 7.48 10.27
N LEU A 28 5.27 7.12 9.21
CA LEU A 28 6.41 6.20 9.27
C LEU A 28 7.76 6.91 9.36
N GLU A 29 7.84 8.22 9.13
CA GLU A 29 9.12 8.94 9.03
C GLU A 29 9.89 8.98 10.37
N ASN A 30 9.17 8.95 11.50
CA ASN A 30 9.76 8.98 12.84
C ASN A 30 9.12 7.94 13.79
N ALA A 31 8.46 6.92 13.25
CA ALA A 31 7.82 5.92 14.09
C ALA A 31 8.82 4.88 14.61
N GLU A 32 8.86 4.72 15.92
CA GLU A 32 9.52 3.58 16.57
C GLU A 32 8.55 2.39 16.59
N LEU A 33 8.35 1.76 15.44
CA LEU A 33 7.45 0.62 15.31
C LEU A 33 8.09 -0.65 15.87
N ASP A 34 7.35 -1.40 16.68
CA ASP A 34 7.69 -2.79 16.92
C ASP A 34 7.48 -3.58 15.62
N ARG A 35 8.36 -4.56 15.37
CA ARG A 35 8.29 -5.43 14.18
C ARG A 35 6.99 -6.23 14.13
N SER A 36 6.26 -6.33 15.24
CA SER A 36 4.96 -7.01 15.31
C SER A 36 3.77 -6.14 14.88
N GLU A 37 3.92 -4.80 14.90
CA GLU A 37 2.89 -3.81 14.56
C GLU A 37 2.73 -3.62 13.04
N MET A 38 3.74 -4.03 12.27
CA MET A 38 3.73 -4.01 10.81
C MET A 38 4.44 -5.24 10.25
N ILE A 39 3.66 -6.21 9.75
CA ILE A 39 4.18 -7.50 9.23
C ILE A 39 3.81 -7.79 7.77
N PRO A 40 4.03 -6.86 6.82
CA PRO A 40 3.65 -7.05 5.40
C PRO A 40 4.38 -8.23 4.75
N PHE A 41 5.54 -8.61 5.28
CA PHE A 41 6.37 -9.73 4.83
C PHE A 41 6.40 -10.89 5.84
N GLY A 42 5.51 -10.89 6.83
CA GLY A 42 5.54 -11.84 7.95
C GLY A 42 6.73 -11.64 8.88
N GLY A 43 7.06 -12.67 9.67
CA GLY A 43 8.12 -12.59 10.67
C GLY A 43 8.67 -13.96 11.10
N GLY A 44 9.78 -13.94 11.85
CA GLY A 44 10.44 -15.14 12.38
C GLY A 44 10.99 -16.08 11.30
N ARG A 45 10.98 -17.39 11.57
CA ARG A 45 11.58 -18.43 10.69
C ARG A 45 10.94 -18.57 9.30
N ARG A 46 9.75 -17.97 9.10
CA ARG A 46 8.99 -18.03 7.84
C ARG A 46 8.72 -16.64 7.26
N ALA A 47 9.49 -15.64 7.66
CA ALA A 47 9.45 -14.34 7.01
C ALA A 47 9.74 -14.48 5.51
N CYS A 48 9.14 -13.62 4.68
CA CYS A 48 9.34 -13.63 3.25
C CYS A 48 10.84 -13.45 2.94
N PRO A 49 11.49 -14.43 2.27
CA PRO A 49 12.92 -14.33 1.96
C PRO A 49 13.22 -13.26 0.90
N ALA A 50 12.20 -12.76 0.20
CA ALA A 50 12.31 -11.78 -0.86
C ALA A 50 11.85 -10.37 -0.45
N SER A 51 11.75 -10.06 0.86
CA SER A 51 11.27 -8.76 1.33
C SER A 51 12.06 -7.58 0.76
N SER A 52 13.39 -7.67 0.76
CA SER A 52 14.26 -6.62 0.20
C SER A 52 14.05 -6.42 -1.30
N VAL A 53 13.94 -7.50 -2.06
CA VAL A 53 13.69 -7.45 -3.51
C VAL A 53 12.31 -6.89 -3.80
N ALA A 54 11.29 -7.31 -3.05
CA ALA A 54 9.92 -6.81 -3.20
C ALA A 54 9.85 -5.29 -2.97
N THR A 55 10.48 -4.80 -1.90
CA THR A 55 10.56 -3.36 -1.63
C THR A 55 11.23 -2.61 -2.78
N GLN A 56 12.39 -3.07 -3.24
CA GLN A 56 13.11 -2.44 -4.36
C GLN A 56 12.28 -2.41 -5.65
N VAL A 57 11.56 -3.49 -5.96
CA VAL A 57 10.70 -3.55 -7.14
C VAL A 57 9.56 -2.55 -7.05
N VAL A 58 8.92 -2.43 -5.89
CA VAL A 58 7.83 -1.46 -5.67
C VAL A 58 8.35 -0.03 -5.78
N GLU A 59 9.43 0.30 -5.08
CA GLU A 59 10.06 1.62 -5.12
C GLU A 59 10.50 2.00 -6.53
N TYR A 60 11.22 1.11 -7.22
CA TYR A 60 11.68 1.36 -8.58
C TYR A 60 10.52 1.55 -9.55
N THR A 61 9.46 0.73 -9.44
CA THR A 61 8.29 0.84 -10.31
C THR A 61 7.59 2.19 -10.11
N ILE A 62 7.31 2.57 -8.86
CA ILE A 62 6.64 3.84 -8.54
C ILE A 62 7.51 5.03 -8.98
N ALA A 63 8.82 4.99 -8.71
CA ALA A 63 9.74 6.04 -9.10
C ALA A 63 9.75 6.25 -10.62
N ASN A 64 9.79 5.18 -11.43
CA ASN A 64 9.74 5.31 -12.89
C ASN A 64 8.40 5.85 -13.40
N LEU A 65 7.28 5.44 -12.78
CA LEU A 65 5.95 5.93 -13.13
C LEU A 65 5.81 7.43 -12.86
N PHE A 66 6.26 7.91 -11.70
CA PHE A 66 6.17 9.33 -11.33
C PHE A 66 7.26 10.21 -11.96
N TYR A 67 8.42 9.65 -12.29
CA TYR A 67 9.44 10.35 -13.06
C TYR A 67 8.94 10.67 -14.47
N SER A 68 8.23 9.74 -15.11
CA SER A 68 7.87 9.88 -16.52
C SER A 68 6.54 10.60 -16.75
N PHE A 69 5.60 10.47 -15.82
CA PHE A 69 4.22 10.89 -16.02
C PHE A 69 3.59 11.53 -14.78
N ASP A 70 2.83 12.58 -15.03
CA ASP A 70 1.71 12.99 -14.20
C ASP A 70 0.50 12.11 -14.49
N TRP A 71 -0.43 12.02 -13.54
CA TRP A 71 -1.56 11.11 -13.61
C TRP A 71 -2.88 11.85 -13.42
N GLN A 72 -3.84 11.55 -14.30
CA GLN A 72 -5.22 12.05 -14.18
C GLN A 72 -6.23 10.91 -14.23
N LEU A 73 -7.38 11.14 -13.60
CA LEU A 73 -8.52 10.24 -13.74
C LEU A 73 -9.19 10.41 -15.11
N PRO A 74 -9.70 9.32 -15.71
CA PRO A 74 -10.36 9.39 -16.99
C PRO A 74 -11.64 10.22 -16.90
N SER A 75 -11.97 10.89 -18.01
CA SER A 75 -13.30 11.50 -18.22
C SER A 75 -13.74 12.53 -17.17
N GLY A 76 -12.79 13.20 -16.49
CA GLY A 76 -13.09 14.23 -15.50
C GLY A 76 -13.66 13.69 -14.18
N MET A 77 -13.51 12.38 -13.93
CA MET A 77 -13.87 11.73 -12.67
C MET A 77 -13.09 12.37 -11.50
N LYS A 78 -13.73 12.48 -10.34
CA LYS A 78 -13.13 12.96 -9.10
C LYS A 78 -12.54 11.82 -8.28
N ASN A 79 -11.61 12.14 -7.39
CA ASN A 79 -10.95 11.16 -6.54
C ASN A 79 -11.92 10.41 -5.62
N GLU A 80 -12.99 11.06 -5.16
CA GLU A 80 -14.01 10.48 -4.28
C GLU A 80 -14.86 9.41 -4.97
N GLU A 81 -14.83 9.36 -6.31
CA GLU A 81 -15.54 8.37 -7.11
C GLU A 81 -14.75 7.06 -7.27
N LEU A 82 -13.50 7.02 -6.79
CA LEU A 82 -12.68 5.81 -6.84
C LEU A 82 -13.17 4.74 -5.86
N ASP A 83 -13.53 3.59 -6.41
CA ASP A 83 -13.82 2.39 -5.62
C ASP A 83 -12.53 1.80 -5.03
N MET A 84 -12.38 1.93 -3.71
CA MET A 84 -11.26 1.40 -2.92
C MET A 84 -11.59 0.05 -2.26
N GLU A 85 -12.72 -0.58 -2.59
CA GLU A 85 -13.05 -1.91 -2.09
C GLU A 85 -12.01 -2.94 -2.56
N GLU A 86 -11.76 -3.90 -1.67
CA GLU A 86 -10.80 -4.99 -1.88
C GLU A 86 -11.54 -6.32 -2.07
N VAL A 87 -10.95 -7.24 -2.84
CA VAL A 87 -11.44 -8.61 -3.03
C VAL A 87 -10.29 -9.60 -2.91
N GLY A 88 -10.58 -10.80 -2.42
CA GLY A 88 -9.61 -11.88 -2.27
C GLY A 88 -9.51 -12.40 -0.84
N SER A 89 -8.60 -13.35 -0.63
CA SER A 89 -8.40 -13.99 0.70
C SER A 89 -6.93 -14.22 1.01
N LEU A 90 -6.19 -14.88 0.11
CA LEU A 90 -4.75 -15.08 0.25
C LEU A 90 -3.94 -13.94 -0.37
N ILE A 91 -4.40 -13.46 -1.53
CA ILE A 91 -3.91 -12.26 -2.20
C ILE A 91 -5.10 -11.32 -2.27
N VAL A 92 -4.99 -10.18 -1.62
CA VAL A 92 -6.02 -9.14 -1.59
C VAL A 92 -5.65 -8.09 -2.63
N VAL A 93 -6.58 -7.78 -3.52
CA VAL A 93 -6.41 -6.79 -4.61
C VAL A 93 -7.60 -5.84 -4.62
N ARG A 94 -7.47 -4.70 -5.30
CA ARG A 94 -8.63 -3.84 -5.56
C ARG A 94 -9.69 -4.61 -6.34
N LYS A 95 -10.94 -4.52 -5.91
CA LYS A 95 -12.10 -5.10 -6.57
C LYS A 95 -12.27 -4.54 -7.98
N THR A 96 -12.10 -3.22 -8.12
CA THR A 96 -12.13 -2.51 -9.39
C THR A 96 -10.71 -2.02 -9.73
N PRO A 97 -10.15 -2.36 -10.90
CA PRO A 97 -8.82 -1.90 -11.30
C PRO A 97 -8.72 -0.37 -11.33
N LEU A 98 -7.57 0.16 -10.91
CA LEU A 98 -7.28 1.59 -11.04
C LEU A 98 -6.91 1.89 -12.50
N CYS A 99 -7.71 2.71 -13.16
CA CYS A 99 -7.45 3.22 -14.50
C CYS A 99 -7.06 4.69 -14.42
N LEU A 100 -5.88 5.03 -14.97
CA LEU A 100 -5.37 6.39 -15.00
C LEU A 100 -4.91 6.74 -16.42
N VAL A 101 -4.96 8.03 -16.74
CA VAL A 101 -4.42 8.59 -17.97
C VAL A 101 -3.04 9.16 -17.67
N PRO A 102 -1.96 8.64 -18.28
CA PRO A 102 -0.63 9.21 -18.12
C PRO A 102 -0.49 10.48 -18.96
N ILE A 103 0.07 11.52 -18.37
CA ILE A 103 0.43 12.78 -19.01
C ILE A 103 1.93 12.92 -18.87
N LYS A 104 2.64 13.17 -19.96
CA LYS A 104 4.10 13.33 -19.91
C LYS A 104 4.45 14.40 -18.87
N HIS A 105 5.32 14.06 -17.93
CA HIS A 105 5.76 15.00 -16.90
C HIS A 105 6.69 16.05 -17.52
N ASP A 106 6.43 17.33 -17.21
CA ASP A 106 7.23 18.47 -17.67
C ASP A 106 8.24 18.84 -16.58
N TRP A 107 9.52 18.66 -16.90
CA TRP A 107 10.67 18.99 -16.05
C TRP A 107 11.14 20.43 -16.23
#